data_AF-A0A067QJ94-F1
#
_entry.id   AF-A0A067QJ94-F1
#
_cell.length_a   1.000
_cell.length_b   1.000
_cell.length_c   1.000
_cell.angle_alpha   90.00
_cell.angle_beta   90.00
_cell.angle_gamma   90.00
#
_symmetry.space_group_name_H-M   'P 1'
#
loop_
_entity.id
_entity.type
_entity.pdbx_description
1 polymer ?
#
loop_
_entity_poly.entity_id
_entity_poly.type
_entity_poly.pdbx_seq_one_letter_code
_entity_poly.pdbx_strand_id
1 'polypeptide(L)'
;MNRGNLGRGRGVSLDQEEHKCVCTRPDTNVLCNVCGYITKGRIRKTCPKHKLTLYLMDIQQCPRCKAYSFMMQEFTTTSIK
;
A
#
# COMPACT_ATOMS: atom_id res chain seq x y z
N MET A 1 -47.63 7.36 -32.18
CA MET A 1 -46.90 6.28 -31.47
C MET A 1 -45.41 6.47 -31.71
N ASN A 2 -44.65 6.97 -30.73
CA ASN A 2 -43.19 7.03 -30.82
C ASN A 2 -42.60 6.56 -29.49
N ARG A 3 -42.07 5.33 -29.47
CA ARG A 3 -41.40 4.76 -28.29
C ARG A 3 -39.91 5.04 -28.43
N GLY A 4 -39.43 6.05 -27.71
CA GLY A 4 -37.99 6.27 -27.54
C GLY A 4 -37.36 5.06 -26.85
N ASN A 5 -36.42 4.40 -27.53
CA ASN A 5 -35.61 3.31 -26.97
C ASN A 5 -34.64 3.88 -25.92
N LEU A 6 -35.06 3.90 -24.66
CA LEU A 6 -34.15 4.06 -23.53
C LEU A 6 -33.43 2.71 -23.32
N GLY A 7 -32.21 2.63 -23.83
CA GLY A 7 -31.33 1.47 -23.65
C GLY A 7 -31.13 1.17 -22.16
N ARG A 8 -31.39 -0.08 -21.76
CA ARG A 8 -31.14 -0.59 -20.41
C ARG A 8 -29.68 -1.04 -20.30
N GLY A 9 -28.78 -0.08 -20.11
CA GLY A 9 -27.37 -0.38 -19.78
C GLY A 9 -27.26 -1.06 -18.41
N ARG A 10 -26.35 -2.02 -18.27
CA ARG A 10 -25.96 -2.61 -16.98
C ARG A 10 -25.17 -1.56 -16.20
N GLY A 11 -25.54 -1.32 -14.94
CA GLY A 11 -25.02 -0.25 -14.10
C GLY A 11 -23.49 -0.15 -14.15
N VAL A 12 -23.00 1.05 -14.42
CA VAL A 12 -21.58 1.40 -14.23
C VAL A 12 -21.42 1.66 -12.75
N SER A 13 -20.77 0.76 -12.01
CA SER A 13 -20.27 1.06 -10.67
C SER A 13 -19.32 2.23 -10.82
N LEU A 14 -19.73 3.43 -10.41
CA LEU A 14 -18.85 4.59 -10.31
C LEU A 14 -17.95 4.42 -9.08
N ASP A 15 -17.20 3.32 -9.06
CA ASP A 15 -16.12 3.12 -8.10
C ASP A 15 -14.89 3.81 -8.70
N GLN A 16 -15.01 5.10 -8.99
CA GLN A 16 -13.85 5.96 -9.18
C GLN A 16 -13.23 6.20 -7.81
N GLU A 17 -12.72 5.14 -7.18
CA GLU A 17 -11.63 5.32 -6.24
C GLU A 17 -10.49 5.91 -7.09
N GLU A 18 -10.28 7.21 -6.95
CA GLU A 18 -9.02 7.81 -7.36
C GLU A 18 -7.90 7.02 -6.69
N HIS A 19 -7.34 6.06 -7.41
CA HIS A 19 -6.32 5.14 -6.94
C HIS A 19 -5.09 5.94 -6.52
N LYS A 20 -5.08 6.46 -5.29
CA LYS A 20 -4.09 7.41 -4.82
C LYS A 20 -2.71 6.76 -4.91
N CYS A 21 -1.77 7.52 -5.48
CA CYS A 21 -0.39 7.08 -5.56
C CYS A 21 0.19 6.97 -4.14
N VAL A 22 0.76 5.82 -3.79
CA VAL A 22 1.38 5.56 -2.47
C VAL A 22 2.90 5.60 -2.52
N CYS A 23 3.47 6.00 -3.65
CA CYS A 23 4.91 5.97 -3.93
C CYS A 23 5.71 6.95 -3.06
N THR A 24 5.15 8.13 -2.80
CA THR A 24 5.78 9.22 -2.04
C THR A 24 5.53 9.15 -0.54
N ARG A 25 5.13 7.97 -0.02
CA ARG A 25 4.99 7.77 1.44
C ARG A 25 6.33 8.05 2.14
N PRO A 26 6.34 8.76 3.27
CA PRO A 26 7.58 8.99 4.01
C PRO A 26 8.18 7.67 4.48
N ASP A 27 9.51 7.64 4.60
CA ASP A 27 10.20 6.52 5.24
C ASP A 27 9.86 6.50 6.74
N THR A 28 9.66 5.30 7.26
CA THR A 28 9.37 5.06 8.67
C THR A 28 10.41 4.10 9.25
N ASN A 29 10.13 3.55 10.43
CA ASN A 29 10.87 2.41 10.96
C ASN A 29 9.96 1.18 10.94
N VAL A 30 10.55 0.02 10.69
CA VAL A 30 9.86 -1.27 10.67
C VAL A 30 10.41 -2.15 11.78
N LEU A 31 9.51 -2.61 12.66
CA LEU A 31 9.79 -3.60 13.70
C LEU A 31 9.36 -4.98 13.20
N CYS A 32 10.23 -5.97 13.33
CA CYS A 32 9.85 -7.36 13.15
C CYS A 32 9.31 -7.95 14.46
N ASN A 33 8.05 -8.36 14.48
CA ASN A 33 7.40 -8.93 15.67
C ASN A 33 7.85 -10.36 15.98
N VAL A 34 8.66 -10.98 15.10
CA VAL A 34 9.19 -12.35 15.29
C VAL A 34 10.55 -12.34 15.97
N CYS A 35 11.47 -11.49 15.52
CA CYS A 35 12.86 -11.48 16.01
C CYS A 35 13.28 -10.18 16.71
N GLY A 36 12.38 -9.19 16.80
CA GLY A 36 12.65 -7.89 17.42
C GLY A 36 13.59 -6.99 16.62
N TYR A 37 13.99 -7.37 15.40
CA TYR A 37 14.87 -6.54 14.58
C TYR A 37 14.16 -5.27 14.11
N ILE A 38 14.82 -4.12 14.28
CA ILE A 38 14.34 -2.81 13.85
C ILE A 38 15.21 -2.34 12.69
N THR A 39 14.58 -1.81 11.64
CA THR A 39 15.27 -1.25 10.49
C THR A 39 14.56 -0.03 9.95
N LYS A 40 15.32 0.88 9.34
CA LYS A 40 14.78 2.02 8.61
C LYS A 40 14.19 1.56 7.29
N GLY A 41 13.03 2.09 6.92
CA GLY A 41 12.32 1.77 5.70
C GLY A 41 10.82 1.68 5.92
N ARG A 42 10.11 1.06 4.99
CA ARG A 42 8.66 0.90 5.07
C ARG A 42 8.24 -0.47 4.55
N ILE A 43 7.07 -0.95 4.95
CA ILE A 43 6.56 -2.23 4.45
C ILE A 43 6.10 -2.02 3.01
N ARG A 44 6.55 -2.91 2.11
CA ARG A 44 6.23 -2.83 0.69
C ARG A 44 4.72 -2.84 0.48
N LYS A 45 4.20 -1.85 -0.25
CA LYS A 45 2.80 -1.80 -0.72
C LYS A 45 2.79 -1.62 -2.23
N THR A 46 1.99 -2.43 -2.92
CA THR A 46 1.82 -2.30 -4.38
C THR A 46 1.07 -1.00 -4.67
N CYS A 47 1.66 -0.13 -5.47
CA CYS A 47 0.98 1.09 -5.91
C CYS A 47 -0.02 0.75 -7.01
N PRO A 48 -1.28 1.23 -6.92
CA PRO A 48 -2.27 0.95 -7.96
C PRO A 48 -1.93 1.63 -9.30
N LYS A 49 -1.25 2.79 -9.27
CA LYS A 49 -0.77 3.51 -10.47
C LYS A 49 0.55 2.94 -11.03
N HIS A 50 1.45 2.49 -10.15
CA HIS A 50 2.81 2.10 -10.50
C HIS A 50 3.09 0.65 -10.07
N LYS A 51 2.44 -0.32 -10.72
CA LYS A 51 2.48 -1.73 -10.33
C LYS A 51 3.86 -2.39 -10.47
N LEU A 52 4.70 -1.86 -11.36
CA LEU A 52 6.03 -2.39 -11.68
C LEU A 52 7.17 -1.65 -10.97
N THR A 53 6.88 -0.62 -10.18
CA THR A 53 7.90 0.16 -9.50
C THR A 53 8.30 -0.49 -8.18
N LEU A 54 9.62 -0.63 -7.98
CA LEU A 54 10.23 -1.12 -6.75
C LEU A 54 10.99 0.02 -6.08
N TYR A 55 10.90 0.11 -4.76
CA TYR A 55 11.62 1.09 -3.96
C TYR A 55 12.69 0.39 -3.14
N LEU A 56 13.87 0.98 -3.04
CA LEU A 56 15.01 0.40 -2.32
C LEU A 56 14.70 0.15 -0.83
N MET A 57 13.93 1.04 -0.22
CA MET A 57 13.58 0.99 1.21
C MET A 57 12.27 0.23 1.51
N ASP A 58 11.69 -0.44 0.51
CA ASP A 58 10.49 -1.25 0.67
C ASP A 58 10.84 -2.67 1.10
N ILE A 59 10.48 -3.01 2.34
CA ILE A 59 10.81 -4.29 2.95
C ILE A 59 9.64 -5.27 2.75
N GLN A 60 9.90 -6.39 2.09
CA GLN A 60 8.93 -7.50 1.95
C GLN A 60 9.06 -8.53 3.06
N GLN A 61 10.29 -8.76 3.51
CA GLN A 61 10.62 -9.75 4.52
C GLN A 61 11.68 -9.19 5.46
N CYS A 62 11.64 -9.63 6.71
CA CYS A 62 12.66 -9.28 7.68
C CYS A 62 14.04 -9.71 7.15
N PRO A 63 15.04 -8.82 7.09
CA PRO A 63 16.37 -9.17 6.59
C PRO A 63 17.07 -10.22 7.46
N ARG A 64 16.69 -10.33 8.75
CA ARG A 64 17.29 -11.23 9.74
C ARG A 64 16.63 -12.61 9.79
N CYS A 65 15.32 -12.68 10.04
CA CYS A 65 14.62 -13.95 10.22
C CYS A 65 13.69 -14.35 9.05
N LYS A 66 13.66 -13.55 7.98
CA LYS A 66 12.80 -13.78 6.80
C LYS A 66 11.30 -13.84 7.08
N ALA A 67 10.85 -13.37 8.24
CA ALA A 67 9.43 -13.18 8.53
C ALA A 67 8.76 -12.28 7.49
N TYR A 68 7.51 -12.58 7.14
CA TYR A 68 6.75 -11.86 6.13
C TYR A 68 6.25 -10.49 6.62
N SER A 69 5.85 -9.64 5.67
CA SER A 69 5.32 -8.29 5.91
C SER A 69 4.17 -8.20 6.91
N PHE A 70 3.27 -9.19 6.97
CA PHE A 70 2.17 -9.19 7.93
C PHE A 70 2.61 -9.42 9.38
N MET A 71 3.83 -9.91 9.60
CA MET A 71 4.45 -10.06 10.93
C MET A 71 5.36 -8.86 11.29
N MET A 72 5.29 -7.77 10.51
CA MET A 72 6.08 -6.57 10.72
C MET A 72 5.16 -5.37 10.94
N GLN A 73 5.64 -4.39 11.70
CA GLN A 73 4.88 -3.20 12.04
C GLN A 73 5.66 -1.94 11.69
N GLU A 74 5.03 -1.01 10.96
CA GLU A 74 5.56 0.33 10.72
C GLU A 74 5.26 1.23 11.93
N PHE A 75 6.22 2.06 12.33
CA PHE A 75 6.01 3.10 13.34
C PHE A 75 6.74 4.39 12.95
N THR A 76 6.07 5.52 13.16
CA THR A 76 6.64 6.85 12.96
C THR A 76 7.31 7.30 14.26
N THR A 77 8.55 7.78 14.18
CA THR A 77 9.17 8.50 15.29
C THR A 77 8.56 9.89 15.33
N THR A 78 7.32 10.00 15.76
CA THR A 78 6.68 11.30 16.00
C THR A 78 7.31 11.84 17.27
N SER A 79 8.24 12.80 17.14
CA SER A 79 8.82 13.50 18.29
C SER A 79 7.69 14.08 19.15
N ILE A 80 7.55 13.57 20.36
CA ILE A 80 6.72 14.17 21.40
C ILE A 80 7.34 15.55 21.67
N LYS A 81 6.62 16.61 21.31
CA LYS A 81 6.96 17.99 21.71
C LYS A 81 6.50 18.21 23.14
#